data_AF-A0A6I2GZY9-F1
#
_entry.id   AF-A0A6I2GZY9-F1
#
_cell.length_a   1.000
_cell.length_b   1.000
_cell.length_c   1.000
_cell.angle_alpha   90.00
_cell.angle_beta   90.00
_cell.angle_gamma   90.00
#
_symmetry.space_group_name_H-M   'P 1'
#
loop_
_entity.id
_entity.type
_entity.pdbx_description
1 polymer ?
#
loop_
_entity_poly.entity_id
_entity_poly.type
_entity_poly.pdbx_seq_one_letter_code
_entity_poly.pdbx_strand_id
1 'polypeptide(L)'
;MHVRTRSWRFQGIRIDPRMAILLVSEGRAFLLDPSHDEQYPWVFDVSTKKPIEPLHLYVWRSHRGEIPDGYVVHHRDHNKLNATFKNLELLTREAHAARHHAEQQKFSPRVREDHWGLYRPHAPSPVRSLTLTETQRLFRRGKLKPPSATSRIKSERELQRTQEQRDEEYLLLQFERLRSETAHLDSGMPIPRVTTRRTGHDFKLGLGRHAERRGCTQQEKVLVYALAKHQLAEDVLAAVAADLGVSVELIRKMKTRPSVDVALGHWRKYRRLPKLERHARKKEPES
;
A
#
# COMPACT_ATOMS: atom_id res chain seq x y z
N MET A 1 -19.47 -0.09 53.58
CA MET A 1 -20.47 -0.03 52.49
C MET A 1 -19.81 0.43 51.19
N HIS A 2 -19.60 -0.46 50.22
CA HIS A 2 -19.10 -0.05 48.90
C HIS A 2 -20.27 0.47 48.07
N VAL A 3 -20.46 1.79 48.06
CA VAL A 3 -21.40 2.43 47.12
C VAL A 3 -20.87 2.18 45.71
N ARG A 4 -21.51 1.26 44.98
CA ARG A 4 -21.27 1.07 43.55
C ARG A 4 -21.71 2.35 42.85
N THR A 5 -20.77 3.29 42.64
CA THR A 5 -21.00 4.45 41.79
C THR A 5 -21.31 3.96 40.38
N ARG A 6 -22.58 4.02 39.99
CA ARG A 6 -23.03 3.72 38.63
C ARG A 6 -22.50 4.85 37.74
N SER A 7 -21.70 4.49 36.73
CA SER A 7 -21.22 5.44 35.72
C SER A 7 -22.41 6.12 35.04
N TRP A 8 -22.38 7.45 34.91
CA TRP A 8 -23.41 8.21 34.23
C TRP A 8 -23.11 8.30 32.71
N ARG A 9 -24.15 8.45 31.88
CA ARG A 9 -24.04 8.55 30.42
C ARG A 9 -24.66 9.85 29.93
N PHE A 10 -23.93 10.59 29.11
CA PHE A 10 -24.40 11.80 28.44
C PHE A 10 -23.89 11.82 27.01
N GLN A 11 -24.79 11.89 26.02
CA GLN A 11 -24.44 11.85 24.59
C GLN A 11 -23.50 10.68 24.22
N GLY A 12 -23.68 9.52 24.86
CA GLY A 12 -22.82 8.33 24.66
C GLY A 12 -21.50 8.34 25.46
N ILE A 13 -21.12 9.47 26.05
CA ILE A 13 -19.95 9.63 26.90
C ILE A 13 -20.24 9.06 28.30
N ARG A 14 -19.37 8.19 28.81
CA ARG A 14 -19.42 7.67 30.18
C ARG A 14 -18.43 8.41 31.05
N ILE A 15 -18.92 8.99 32.14
CA ILE A 15 -18.11 9.71 33.14
C ILE A 15 -18.62 9.39 34.55
N ASP A 16 -17.75 9.53 35.56
CA ASP A 16 -18.18 9.46 36.96
C ASP A 16 -19.07 10.68 37.29
N PRO A 17 -20.25 10.51 37.92
CA PRO A 17 -21.09 11.62 38.35
C PRO A 17 -20.34 12.70 39.16
N ARG A 18 -19.36 12.30 39.99
CA ARG A 18 -18.56 13.25 40.78
C ARG A 18 -17.71 14.17 39.90
N MET A 19 -17.19 13.62 38.80
CA MET A 19 -16.43 14.39 37.82
C MET A 19 -17.29 15.35 37.02
N ALA A 20 -18.53 14.95 36.69
CA ALA A 20 -19.47 15.85 36.03
C ALA A 20 -19.83 17.05 36.94
N ILE A 21 -20.06 16.79 38.24
CA ILE A 21 -20.31 17.86 39.23
C ILE A 21 -19.10 18.78 39.35
N LEU A 22 -17.89 18.21 39.43
CA LEU A 22 -16.65 18.99 39.52
C LEU A 22 -16.49 19.93 38.32
N LEU A 23 -16.65 19.40 37.10
CA LEU A 23 -16.59 20.19 35.87
C LEU A 23 -17.58 21.36 35.90
N VAL A 24 -18.83 21.12 36.27
CA VAL A 24 -19.85 22.17 36.37
C VAL A 24 -19.49 23.21 37.44
N SER A 25 -18.96 22.78 38.59
CA SER A 25 -18.56 23.70 39.66
C SER A 25 -17.38 24.59 39.28
N GLU A 26 -16.53 24.13 38.37
CA GLU A 26 -15.39 24.88 37.84
C GLU A 26 -15.77 25.73 36.61
N GLY A 27 -17.06 25.81 36.25
CA GLY A 27 -17.50 26.54 35.06
C GLY A 27 -17.05 25.87 33.75
N ARG A 28 -16.94 24.55 33.74
CA ARG A 28 -16.50 23.75 32.59
C ARG A 28 -17.61 22.84 32.08
N ALA A 29 -17.59 22.61 30.77
CA ALA A 29 -18.48 21.67 30.08
C ALA A 29 -17.66 20.63 29.31
N PHE A 30 -18.28 19.53 28.92
CA PHE A 30 -17.64 18.53 28.06
C PHE A 30 -18.56 18.05 26.94
N LEU A 31 -17.99 17.91 25.74
CA LEU A 31 -18.70 17.55 24.51
C LEU A 31 -17.74 16.89 23.51
N LEU A 32 -18.30 16.16 22.54
CA LEU A 32 -17.59 15.75 21.33
C LEU A 32 -17.58 16.92 20.35
N ASP A 33 -16.39 17.34 19.92
CA ASP A 33 -16.21 18.46 18.98
C ASP A 33 -15.37 18.00 17.77
N PRO A 34 -15.97 17.97 16.56
CA PRO A 34 -15.30 17.56 15.33
C PRO A 34 -14.08 18.40 14.94
N SER A 35 -13.98 19.64 15.41
CA SER A 35 -12.90 20.55 15.02
C SER A 35 -11.54 20.21 15.62
N HIS A 36 -11.50 19.41 16.70
CA HIS A 36 -10.27 19.06 17.41
C HIS A 36 -9.91 17.58 17.24
N ASP A 37 -10.81 16.68 17.64
CA ASP A 37 -10.70 15.24 17.42
C ASP A 37 -12.09 14.61 17.59
N GLU A 38 -12.69 14.15 16.49
CA GLU A 38 -13.99 13.46 16.50
C GLU A 38 -14.01 12.21 17.39
N GLN A 39 -12.84 11.68 17.76
CA GLN A 39 -12.71 10.42 18.47
C GLN A 39 -12.68 10.59 20.00
N TYR A 40 -12.42 11.79 20.52
CA TYR A 40 -12.34 12.04 21.97
C TYR A 40 -13.26 13.16 22.42
N PRO A 41 -13.96 13.00 23.56
CA PRO A 41 -14.63 14.13 24.22
C PRO A 41 -13.60 15.14 24.76
N TRP A 42 -13.93 16.41 24.66
CA TRP A 42 -13.10 17.53 25.13
C TRP A 42 -13.78 18.28 26.27
N VAL A 43 -12.96 18.88 27.14
CA VAL A 43 -13.39 19.82 28.19
C VAL A 43 -13.24 21.25 27.67
N PHE A 44 -14.25 22.06 27.91
CA PHE A 44 -14.34 23.45 27.48
C PHE A 44 -14.60 24.36 28.67
N ASP A 45 -14.05 25.57 28.60
CA ASP A 45 -14.45 26.66 29.46
C ASP A 45 -15.83 27.19 29.01
N VAL A 46 -16.81 27.24 29.91
CA VAL A 46 -18.18 27.69 29.57
C VAL A 46 -18.21 29.18 29.22
N SER A 47 -17.34 29.99 29.83
CA SER A 47 -17.31 31.43 29.62
C SER A 47 -16.67 31.81 28.28
N THR A 48 -15.51 31.21 27.97
CA THR A 48 -14.77 31.55 26.75
C THR A 48 -15.07 30.63 25.58
N LYS A 49 -15.77 29.52 25.81
CA LYS A 49 -16.01 28.42 24.85
C LYS A 49 -14.72 27.86 24.23
N LYS A 50 -13.60 28.00 24.93
CA LYS A 50 -12.30 27.54 24.44
C LYS A 50 -12.06 26.10 24.90
N PRO A 51 -11.49 25.23 24.05
CA PRO A 51 -11.07 23.90 24.45
C PRO A 51 -9.92 24.02 25.45
N ILE A 52 -9.99 23.24 26.52
CA ILE A 52 -8.95 23.16 27.55
C ILE A 52 -8.08 21.93 27.27
N GLU A 53 -8.68 20.74 27.36
CA GLU A 53 -7.98 19.47 27.14
C GLU A 53 -8.97 18.31 26.88
N PRO A 54 -8.49 17.17 26.36
CA PRO A 54 -9.28 15.94 26.27
C PRO A 54 -9.79 15.46 27.64
N LEU A 55 -11.05 15.01 27.69
CA LEU A 55 -11.74 14.64 28.92
C LEU A 55 -11.03 13.55 29.73
N HIS A 56 -10.43 12.57 29.07
CA HIS A 56 -9.73 11.49 29.76
C HIS A 56 -8.45 11.96 30.47
N LEU A 57 -7.76 12.98 29.93
CA LEU A 57 -6.60 13.59 30.59
C LEU A 57 -7.05 14.42 31.78
N TYR A 58 -8.12 15.19 31.61
CA TYR A 58 -8.73 15.96 32.69
C TYR A 58 -9.13 15.09 33.89
N VAL A 59 -9.85 13.99 33.62
CA VAL A 59 -10.28 13.03 34.65
C VAL A 59 -9.07 12.40 35.34
N TRP A 60 -8.02 12.05 34.59
CA TRP A 60 -6.80 11.51 35.17
C TRP A 60 -6.14 12.51 36.13
N ARG A 61 -5.92 13.76 35.66
CA ARG A 61 -5.28 14.82 36.45
C ARG A 61 -6.04 15.14 37.72
N SER A 62 -7.37 15.19 37.63
CA SER A 62 -8.23 15.45 38.77
C SER A 62 -8.15 14.37 39.86
N HIS A 63 -7.77 13.14 39.52
CA HIS A 63 -7.67 12.02 40.48
C HIS A 63 -6.25 11.70 40.94
N ARG A 64 -5.26 11.84 40.06
CA ARG A 64 -3.88 11.38 40.29
C ARG A 64 -2.81 12.46 40.12
N GLY A 65 -3.21 13.67 39.72
CA GLY A 65 -2.29 14.77 39.46
C GLY A 65 -1.60 14.67 38.10
N GLU A 66 -0.44 15.30 37.99
CA GLU A 66 0.26 15.44 36.71
C GLU A 66 0.65 14.09 36.08
N ILE A 67 0.70 14.08 34.75
CA ILE A 67 1.10 12.92 33.96
C ILE A 67 2.61 13.06 33.75
N PRO A 68 3.44 12.13 34.26
CA PRO A 68 4.89 12.21 34.09
C PRO A 68 5.31 12.18 32.61
N ASP A 69 6.44 12.81 32.30
CA ASP A 69 6.99 12.81 30.95
C ASP A 69 7.25 11.39 30.44
N GLY A 70 6.86 11.14 29.18
CA GLY A 70 6.99 9.82 28.56
C GLY A 70 5.84 8.85 28.84
N TYR A 71 4.85 9.25 29.65
CA TYR A 71 3.64 8.47 29.87
C TYR A 71 2.43 9.01 29.09
N VAL A 72 1.46 8.13 28.85
CA VAL A 72 0.20 8.41 28.17
C VAL A 72 -0.95 7.72 28.90
N VAL A 73 -2.11 8.36 28.91
CA VAL A 73 -3.34 7.79 29.48
C VAL A 73 -4.04 6.95 28.41
N HIS A 74 -4.28 5.68 28.72
CA HIS A 74 -4.90 4.71 27.84
C HIS A 74 -6.27 4.25 28.38
N HIS A 75 -7.21 3.95 27.47
CA HIS A 75 -8.52 3.40 27.81
C HIS A 75 -8.44 1.88 27.82
N ARG A 76 -8.65 1.25 28.98
CA ARG A 76 -8.57 -0.21 29.17
C ARG A 76 -9.55 -0.99 28.31
N ASP A 77 -10.75 -0.43 28.12
CA ASP A 77 -11.82 -1.02 27.30
C ASP A 77 -11.76 -0.59 25.83
N HIS A 78 -10.75 0.19 25.43
CA HIS A 78 -10.59 0.75 24.09
C HIS A 78 -11.76 1.65 23.63
N ASN A 79 -12.65 2.02 24.53
CA ASN A 79 -13.76 2.92 24.26
C ASN A 79 -13.39 4.34 24.69
N LYS A 80 -13.05 5.18 23.71
CA LYS A 80 -12.66 6.58 23.91
C LYS A 80 -13.76 7.47 24.51
N LEU A 81 -15.03 7.01 24.44
CA LEU A 81 -16.15 7.68 25.07
C LEU A 81 -16.27 7.32 26.57
N ASN A 82 -15.53 6.33 27.06
CA ASN A 82 -15.56 5.91 28.46
C ASN A 82 -14.43 6.54 29.28
N ALA A 83 -14.62 7.78 29.67
CA ALA A 83 -13.69 8.54 30.52
C ALA A 83 -13.85 8.25 32.02
N THR A 84 -14.37 7.07 32.43
CA THR A 84 -14.42 6.71 33.85
C THR A 84 -13.02 6.41 34.37
N PHE A 85 -12.65 6.95 35.54
CA PHE A 85 -11.29 6.81 36.07
C PHE A 85 -10.80 5.35 36.18
N LYS A 86 -11.68 4.41 36.54
CA LYS A 86 -11.36 2.97 36.63
C LYS A 86 -10.99 2.34 35.27
N ASN A 87 -11.46 2.94 34.18
CA ASN A 87 -11.19 2.54 32.80
C ASN A 87 -9.90 3.17 32.27
N LEU A 88 -9.32 4.15 32.96
CA LEU A 88 -8.09 4.82 32.55
C LEU A 88 -6.89 4.16 33.20
N GLU A 89 -5.80 4.04 32.43
CA GLU A 89 -4.51 3.59 32.94
C GLU A 89 -3.37 4.39 32.36
N LEU A 90 -2.28 4.47 33.11
CA LEU A 90 -1.07 5.16 32.69
C LEU A 90 -0.11 4.14 32.10
N LEU A 91 0.30 4.35 30.85
CA LEU A 91 1.28 3.50 30.17
C LEU A 91 2.46 4.36 29.71
N THR A 92 3.65 3.77 29.64
CA THR A 92 4.76 4.40 28.92
C THR A 92 4.41 4.44 27.43
N ARG A 93 4.99 5.38 26.69
CA ARG A 93 4.81 5.44 25.22
C ARG A 93 5.17 4.12 24.54
N GLU A 94 6.21 3.45 25.01
CA GLU A 94 6.64 2.13 24.51
C GLU A 94 5.60 1.05 24.80
N ALA A 95 5.09 0.95 26.03
CA ALA A 95 4.06 -0.02 26.39
C ALA A 95 2.75 0.24 25.63
N HIS A 96 2.39 1.51 25.44
CA HIS A 96 1.23 1.91 24.65
C HIS A 96 1.40 1.50 23.18
N ALA A 97 2.56 1.79 22.57
CA ALA A 97 2.84 1.39 21.20
C ALA A 97 2.87 -0.13 21.04
N ALA A 98 3.52 -0.85 21.96
CA ALA A 98 3.55 -2.31 21.96
C ALA A 98 2.16 -2.92 22.06
N ARG A 99 1.27 -2.33 22.88
CA ARG A 99 -0.12 -2.76 23.00
C ARG A 99 -0.91 -2.54 21.71
N HIS A 100 -0.78 -1.36 21.09
CA HIS A 100 -1.36 -1.10 19.76
C HIS A 100 -0.79 -2.03 18.69
N HIS A 101 0.50 -2.34 18.74
CA HIS A 101 1.12 -3.28 17.80
C HIS A 101 0.62 -4.71 18.01
N ALA A 102 0.47 -5.17 19.26
CA ALA A 102 -0.08 -6.48 19.58
C ALA A 102 -1.56 -6.58 19.15
N GLU A 103 -2.35 -5.53 19.35
CA GLU A 103 -3.75 -5.46 18.91
C GLU A 103 -3.87 -5.38 17.39
N GLN A 104 -3.03 -4.58 16.73
CA GLN A 104 -2.92 -4.58 15.28
C GLN A 104 -2.45 -5.92 14.76
N GLN A 105 -1.63 -6.70 15.49
CA GLN A 105 -1.26 -8.06 15.10
C GLN A 105 -2.41 -9.05 15.25
N LYS A 106 -3.33 -8.88 16.22
CA LYS A 106 -4.55 -9.68 16.33
C LYS A 106 -5.50 -9.51 15.13
N PHE A 107 -5.52 -8.31 14.53
CA PHE A 107 -6.39 -7.99 13.39
C PHE A 107 -5.66 -7.82 12.05
N SER A 108 -4.33 -7.81 12.05
CA SER A 108 -3.49 -7.86 10.87
C SER A 108 -3.48 -9.30 10.40
N PRO A 109 -3.85 -9.59 9.14
CA PRO A 109 -3.71 -10.93 8.54
C PRO A 109 -2.23 -11.24 8.27
N ARG A 110 -1.41 -11.27 9.33
CA ARG A 110 0.02 -11.64 9.28
C ARG A 110 0.34 -12.88 10.10
N VAL A 111 -0.67 -13.53 10.65
CA VAL A 111 -0.64 -14.98 10.77
C VAL A 111 -1.18 -15.52 9.45
N ARG A 112 -0.23 -15.95 8.60
CA ARG A 112 -0.46 -16.82 7.44
C ARG A 112 -0.66 -18.27 7.90
N GLU A 113 -1.25 -18.47 9.09
CA GLU A 113 -1.59 -19.78 9.63
C GLU A 113 -3.13 -19.84 9.69
N ASP A 114 -3.66 -20.68 8.82
CA ASP A 114 -4.87 -21.45 9.07
C ASP A 114 -6.20 -20.71 9.20
N HIS A 115 -6.45 -19.74 8.32
CA HIS A 115 -7.80 -19.59 7.76
C HIS A 115 -8.05 -20.53 6.57
N TRP A 116 -7.27 -21.61 6.47
CA TRP A 116 -7.51 -22.76 5.58
C TRP A 116 -8.66 -23.68 6.01
N GLY A 117 -9.39 -23.37 7.10
CA GLY A 117 -10.48 -24.20 7.62
C GLY A 117 -11.90 -23.59 7.57
N LEU A 118 -12.05 -22.28 7.81
CA LEU A 118 -13.38 -21.63 7.89
C LEU A 118 -13.81 -20.95 6.59
N TYR A 119 -12.85 -20.66 5.72
CA TYR A 119 -13.09 -20.21 4.35
C TYR A 119 -12.18 -21.03 3.45
N ARG A 120 -12.49 -22.33 3.26
CA ARG A 120 -12.21 -22.90 1.94
C ARG A 120 -13.14 -22.12 1.01
N PRO A 121 -12.67 -21.26 0.09
CA PRO A 121 -13.40 -21.20 -1.16
C PRO A 121 -13.52 -22.66 -1.55
N HIS A 122 -14.74 -23.21 -1.61
CA HIS A 122 -14.91 -24.51 -2.25
C HIS A 122 -14.09 -24.41 -3.52
N ALA A 123 -13.01 -25.22 -3.63
CA ALA A 123 -12.22 -25.25 -4.85
C ALA A 123 -13.28 -25.38 -5.93
N PRO A 124 -13.43 -24.37 -6.83
CA PRO A 124 -14.62 -24.23 -7.64
C PRO A 124 -14.84 -25.61 -8.24
N SER A 125 -15.95 -26.26 -7.85
CA SER A 125 -16.19 -27.65 -8.22
C SER A 125 -15.84 -27.77 -9.68
N PRO A 126 -14.96 -28.71 -10.10
CA PRO A 126 -14.35 -28.70 -11.42
C PRO A 126 -15.45 -28.37 -12.42
N VAL A 127 -15.34 -27.19 -13.02
CA VAL A 127 -16.45 -26.62 -13.79
C VAL A 127 -16.76 -27.66 -14.83
N ARG A 128 -17.91 -28.33 -14.70
CA ARG A 128 -18.31 -29.39 -15.62
C ARG A 128 -18.27 -28.77 -17.01
N SER A 129 -17.30 -29.19 -17.82
CA SER A 129 -17.19 -28.74 -19.20
C SER A 129 -18.43 -29.27 -19.91
N LEU A 130 -19.37 -28.38 -20.19
CA LEU A 130 -20.56 -28.71 -20.96
C LEU A 130 -20.10 -29.21 -22.33
N THR A 131 -20.61 -30.36 -22.75
CA THR A 131 -20.37 -30.82 -24.12
C THR A 131 -21.02 -29.87 -25.11
N LEU A 132 -20.56 -29.87 -26.36
CA LEU A 132 -21.10 -28.99 -27.41
C LEU A 132 -22.61 -29.20 -27.64
N THR A 133 -23.10 -30.42 -27.45
CA THR A 133 -24.53 -30.75 -27.52
C THR A 133 -25.31 -30.20 -26.33
N GLU A 134 -24.75 -30.22 -25.11
CA GLU A 134 -25.36 -29.64 -23.91
C GLU A 134 -25.42 -28.12 -23.97
N THR A 135 -24.35 -27.46 -24.44
CA THR A 135 -24.33 -26.00 -24.60
C THR A 135 -25.38 -25.55 -25.61
N GLN A 136 -25.47 -26.20 -26.78
CA GLN A 136 -26.50 -25.92 -27.79
C GLN A 136 -27.92 -26.10 -27.23
N ARG A 137 -28.15 -27.15 -26.45
CA ARG A 137 -29.47 -27.39 -25.81
C ARG A 137 -29.84 -26.30 -24.82
N LEU A 138 -28.88 -25.81 -24.03
CA LEU A 138 -29.10 -24.73 -23.05
C LEU A 138 -29.28 -23.36 -23.72
N PHE A 139 -28.58 -23.09 -24.82
CA PHE A 139 -28.81 -21.92 -25.67
C PHE A 139 -30.22 -21.91 -26.26
N ARG A 140 -30.66 -23.02 -26.86
CA ARG A 140 -32.03 -23.15 -27.41
C ARG A 140 -33.12 -22.98 -26.37
N ARG A 141 -32.86 -23.37 -25.11
CA ARG A 141 -33.78 -23.21 -23.97
C ARG A 141 -33.74 -21.81 -23.34
N GLY A 142 -32.94 -20.88 -23.87
CA GLY A 142 -32.78 -19.52 -23.33
C GLY A 142 -32.08 -19.46 -21.97
N LYS A 143 -31.49 -20.58 -21.49
CA LYS A 143 -30.82 -20.66 -20.19
C LYS A 143 -29.36 -20.18 -20.22
N LEU A 144 -28.78 -20.05 -21.42
CA LEU A 144 -27.49 -19.40 -21.65
C LEU A 144 -27.71 -18.20 -22.57
N LYS A 145 -27.18 -17.05 -22.16
CA LYS A 145 -27.12 -15.86 -23.02
C LYS A 145 -25.80 -15.88 -23.80
N PRO A 146 -25.79 -15.42 -25.06
CA PRO A 146 -24.53 -15.24 -25.76
C PRO A 146 -23.64 -14.27 -24.97
N PRO A 147 -22.30 -14.44 -25.03
CA PRO A 147 -21.40 -13.48 -24.42
C PRO A 147 -21.76 -12.08 -24.91
N SER A 148 -22.01 -11.16 -23.97
CA SER A 148 -22.26 -9.77 -24.31
C SER A 148 -21.05 -9.17 -25.03
N ALA A 149 -21.26 -8.15 -25.84
CA ALA A 149 -20.16 -7.43 -26.52
C ALA A 149 -19.03 -7.05 -25.53
N THR A 150 -19.39 -6.65 -24.30
CA THR A 150 -18.46 -6.35 -23.22
C THR A 150 -17.61 -7.54 -22.78
N SER A 151 -18.18 -8.76 -22.74
CA SER A 151 -17.44 -9.97 -22.38
C SER A 151 -16.46 -10.43 -23.47
N ARG A 152 -16.80 -10.21 -24.75
CA ARG A 152 -15.92 -10.49 -25.88
C ARG A 152 -14.69 -9.57 -25.90
N ILE A 153 -14.89 -8.28 -25.62
CA ILE A 153 -13.80 -7.30 -25.47
C ILE A 153 -12.87 -7.69 -24.31
N LYS A 154 -13.41 -8.23 -23.21
CA LYS A 154 -12.58 -8.73 -22.10
C LYS A 154 -11.69 -9.90 -22.53
N SER A 155 -12.25 -10.89 -23.26
CA SER A 155 -11.46 -12.03 -23.75
C SER A 155 -10.37 -11.61 -24.74
N GLU A 156 -10.64 -10.65 -25.63
CA GLU A 156 -9.65 -10.15 -26.60
C GLU A 156 -8.50 -9.41 -25.88
N ARG A 157 -8.82 -8.59 -24.88
CA ARG A 157 -7.81 -7.93 -24.03
C ARG A 157 -6.99 -8.90 -23.21
N GLU A 158 -7.59 -9.98 -22.73
CA GLU A 158 -6.89 -11.04 -22.00
C GLU A 158 -5.91 -11.79 -22.91
N LEU A 159 -6.31 -12.13 -24.13
CA LEU A 159 -5.42 -12.72 -25.14
C LEU A 159 -4.27 -11.79 -25.54
N GLN A 160 -4.55 -10.49 -25.68
CA GLN A 160 -3.49 -9.51 -25.92
C GLN A 160 -2.50 -9.44 -24.75
N ARG A 161 -2.98 -9.47 -23.50
CA ARG A 161 -2.11 -9.48 -22.32
C ARG A 161 -1.24 -10.73 -22.24
N THR A 162 -1.78 -11.91 -22.58
CA THR A 162 -0.97 -13.14 -22.57
C THR A 162 0.07 -13.13 -23.68
N GLN A 163 -0.25 -12.56 -24.84
CA GLN A 163 0.74 -12.34 -25.91
C GLN A 163 1.82 -11.34 -25.49
N GLU A 164 1.44 -10.19 -24.92
CA GLU A 164 2.40 -9.20 -24.40
C GLU A 164 3.33 -9.80 -23.35
N GLN A 165 2.83 -10.66 -22.46
CA GLN A 165 3.64 -11.35 -21.45
C GLN A 165 4.66 -12.28 -22.08
N ARG A 166 4.27 -13.06 -23.11
CA ARG A 166 5.18 -13.93 -23.86
C ARG A 166 6.25 -13.13 -24.59
N ASP A 167 5.86 -12.01 -25.20
CA ASP A 167 6.79 -11.11 -25.88
C ASP A 167 7.77 -10.48 -24.87
N GLU A 168 7.30 -10.04 -23.70
CA GLU A 168 8.15 -9.53 -22.60
C GLU A 168 9.12 -10.59 -22.07
N GLU A 169 8.71 -11.86 -21.99
CA GLU A 169 9.59 -12.99 -21.64
C GLU A 169 10.65 -13.25 -22.72
N TYR A 170 10.27 -13.17 -24.00
CA TYR A 170 11.18 -13.34 -25.12
C TYR A 170 12.31 -12.30 -25.14
N LEU A 171 12.03 -11.06 -24.69
CA LEU A 171 13.07 -10.03 -24.54
C LEU A 171 14.21 -10.48 -23.64
N LEU A 172 13.93 -11.20 -22.55
CA LEU A 172 14.99 -11.65 -21.63
C LEU A 172 15.96 -12.62 -22.29
N LEU A 173 15.49 -13.45 -23.22
CA LEU A 173 16.33 -14.38 -23.97
C LEU A 173 17.32 -13.65 -24.89
N GLN A 174 16.94 -12.48 -25.40
CA GLN A 174 17.80 -11.66 -26.28
C GLN A 174 18.87 -10.87 -25.50
N PHE A 175 18.84 -10.88 -24.16
CA PHE A 175 19.71 -10.02 -23.37
C PHE A 175 21.20 -10.29 -23.57
N GLU A 176 21.67 -11.53 -23.44
CA GLU A 176 23.11 -11.82 -23.50
C GLU A 176 23.70 -11.52 -24.88
N ARG A 177 22.89 -11.72 -25.93
CA ARG A 177 23.22 -11.29 -27.30
C ARG A 177 23.41 -9.77 -27.35
N LEU A 178 22.40 -9.00 -26.97
CA LEU A 178 22.44 -7.54 -27.02
C LEU A 178 23.54 -6.95 -26.14
N ARG A 179 23.78 -7.55 -24.97
CA ARG A 179 24.86 -7.15 -24.07
C ARG A 179 26.23 -7.29 -24.71
N SER A 180 26.46 -8.39 -25.42
CA SER A 180 27.72 -8.64 -26.11
C SER A 180 27.91 -7.64 -27.25
N GLU A 181 26.86 -7.40 -28.03
CA GLU A 181 26.88 -6.47 -29.16
C GLU A 181 27.08 -5.01 -28.72
N THR A 182 26.50 -4.60 -27.59
CA THR A 182 26.52 -3.21 -27.10
C THR A 182 27.58 -2.94 -26.03
N ALA A 183 28.45 -3.90 -25.73
CA ALA A 183 29.49 -3.75 -24.71
C ALA A 183 30.39 -2.54 -24.96
N HIS A 184 30.67 -2.22 -26.23
CA HIS A 184 31.47 -1.06 -26.65
C HIS A 184 30.76 0.30 -26.42
N LEU A 185 29.44 0.30 -26.19
CA LEU A 185 28.65 1.51 -25.94
C LEU A 185 28.57 1.86 -24.44
N ASP A 186 29.06 0.99 -23.56
CA ASP A 186 29.12 1.22 -22.12
C ASP A 186 30.51 1.69 -21.72
N SER A 187 30.59 2.89 -21.14
CA SER A 187 31.83 3.46 -20.61
C SER A 187 32.35 2.71 -19.39
N GLY A 188 31.50 1.92 -18.70
CA GLY A 188 31.85 1.20 -17.47
C GLY A 188 32.06 2.10 -16.24
N MET A 189 32.18 3.41 -16.43
CA MET A 189 32.48 4.38 -15.38
C MET A 189 31.32 4.48 -14.38
N PRO A 190 31.60 4.69 -13.08
CA PRO A 190 30.55 4.88 -12.09
C PRO A 190 29.78 6.18 -12.38
N ILE A 191 28.45 6.11 -12.38
CA ILE A 191 27.60 7.32 -12.38
C ILE A 191 27.90 8.06 -11.08
N PRO A 192 28.29 9.35 -11.13
CA PRO A 192 28.55 10.13 -9.93
C PRO A 192 27.31 10.12 -9.05
N ARG A 193 27.50 9.79 -7.76
CA ARG A 193 26.40 9.82 -6.79
C ARG A 193 25.94 11.26 -6.69
N VAL A 194 24.73 11.54 -7.15
CA VAL A 194 24.09 12.83 -6.94
C VAL A 194 23.83 12.94 -5.44
N THR A 195 24.69 13.66 -4.71
CA THR A 195 24.47 14.06 -3.32
C THR A 195 23.47 15.21 -3.30
N THR A 196 22.28 15.02 -3.86
CA THR A 196 21.18 15.91 -3.50
C THR A 196 20.93 15.64 -2.02
N ARG A 197 21.24 16.62 -1.17
CA ARG A 197 20.67 16.67 0.18
C ARG A 197 19.17 16.49 -0.02
N ARG A 198 18.64 15.32 0.34
CA ARG A 198 17.20 15.08 0.37
C ARG A 198 16.64 16.09 1.38
N THR A 199 16.22 17.26 0.93
CA THR A 199 15.28 18.09 1.66
C THR A 199 14.05 17.23 1.81
N GLY A 200 13.82 16.71 3.01
CA GLY A 200 12.85 15.68 3.35
C GLY A 200 11.40 16.14 3.16
N HIS A 201 11.02 16.39 1.92
CA HIS A 201 9.65 16.47 1.45
C HIS A 201 9.52 15.49 0.29
N ASP A 202 9.71 14.20 0.59
CA ASP A 202 8.96 13.18 -0.14
C ASP A 202 7.49 13.46 0.19
N PHE A 203 6.88 14.34 -0.61
CA PHE A 203 5.45 14.57 -0.63
C PHE A 203 4.80 13.20 -0.72
N LYS A 204 4.15 12.77 0.37
CA LYS A 204 3.02 11.85 0.25
C LYS A 204 2.07 12.52 -0.73
N LEU A 205 2.13 12.14 -2.01
CA LEU A 205 1.06 12.41 -2.95
C LEU A 205 -0.16 11.68 -2.37
N GLY A 206 -0.93 12.42 -1.56
CA GLY A 206 -2.04 11.93 -0.72
C GLY A 206 -3.25 11.44 -1.51
N LEU A 207 -3.03 10.85 -2.69
CA LEU A 207 -4.06 10.45 -3.64
C LEU A 207 -3.95 8.97 -4.02
N GLY A 208 -3.27 8.14 -3.22
CA GLY A 208 -3.12 6.71 -3.52
C GLY A 208 -2.32 6.42 -4.79
N ARG A 209 -1.60 7.41 -5.34
CA ARG A 209 -0.68 7.19 -6.45
C ARG A 209 0.59 6.57 -5.90
N HIS A 210 0.81 5.30 -6.23
CA HIS A 210 2.07 4.63 -5.92
C HIS A 210 3.24 5.46 -6.45
N ALA A 211 4.27 5.67 -5.63
CA ALA A 211 5.48 6.34 -6.04
C ALA A 211 5.99 5.72 -7.36
N GLU A 212 6.28 6.56 -8.34
CA GLU A 212 6.72 6.12 -9.67
C GLU A 212 7.97 5.23 -9.53
N ARG A 213 7.91 4.03 -10.11
CA ARG A 213 9.06 3.12 -10.11
C ARG A 213 10.15 3.72 -11.00
N ARG A 214 11.22 4.21 -10.38
CA ARG A 214 12.42 4.69 -11.10
C ARG A 214 13.45 3.60 -11.40
N GLY A 215 13.25 2.39 -10.89
CA GLY A 215 14.11 1.23 -11.19
C GLY A 215 13.58 0.44 -12.38
N CYS A 216 14.43 0.20 -13.38
CA CYS A 216 14.09 -0.62 -14.54
C CYS A 216 13.90 -2.09 -14.18
N THR A 217 12.85 -2.72 -14.71
CA THR A 217 12.72 -4.19 -14.71
C THR A 217 13.77 -4.84 -15.62
N GLN A 218 13.91 -6.15 -15.56
CA GLN A 218 14.89 -6.86 -16.41
C GLN A 218 14.59 -6.67 -17.90
N GLN A 219 13.33 -6.76 -18.29
CA GLN A 219 12.85 -6.56 -19.66
C GLN A 219 13.10 -5.12 -20.13
N GLU A 220 12.84 -4.14 -19.27
CA GLU A 220 13.11 -2.72 -19.56
C GLU A 220 14.60 -2.46 -19.77
N LYS A 221 15.47 -3.17 -19.05
CA LYS A 221 16.93 -3.08 -19.28
C LYS A 221 17.27 -3.59 -20.67
N VAL A 222 16.74 -4.74 -21.10
CA VAL A 222 16.97 -5.25 -22.47
C VAL A 222 16.53 -4.23 -23.52
N LEU A 223 15.35 -3.63 -23.34
CA LEU A 223 14.86 -2.60 -24.24
C LEU A 223 15.80 -1.40 -24.32
N VAL A 224 16.36 -0.95 -23.19
CA VAL A 224 17.35 0.15 -23.18
C VAL A 224 18.59 -0.20 -24.00
N TYR A 225 19.07 -1.45 -23.95
CA TYR A 225 20.20 -1.90 -24.76
C TYR A 225 19.87 -1.87 -26.26
N ALA A 226 18.70 -2.38 -26.65
CA ALA A 226 18.26 -2.36 -28.04
C ALA A 226 18.07 -0.92 -28.57
N LEU A 227 17.48 -0.04 -27.76
CA LEU A 227 17.31 1.38 -28.11
C LEU A 227 18.66 2.12 -28.22
N ALA A 228 19.64 1.78 -27.39
CA ALA A 228 20.98 2.32 -27.47
C ALA A 228 21.71 1.87 -28.75
N LYS A 229 21.55 0.59 -29.13
CA LYS A 229 22.11 0.00 -30.35
C LYS A 229 21.59 0.69 -31.61
N HIS A 230 20.27 0.89 -31.71
CA HIS A 230 19.61 1.42 -32.91
C HIS A 230 19.36 2.94 -32.86
N GLN A 231 20.11 3.69 -32.04
CA GLN A 231 19.88 5.14 -31.86
C GLN A 231 20.01 5.98 -33.14
N LEU A 232 20.71 5.46 -34.18
CA LEU A 232 20.96 6.14 -35.45
C LEU A 232 19.99 5.70 -36.57
N ALA A 233 19.06 4.79 -36.30
CA ALA A 233 18.07 4.37 -37.28
C ALA A 233 17.03 5.47 -37.53
N GLU A 234 16.55 5.59 -38.78
CA GLU A 234 15.49 6.54 -39.16
C GLU A 234 14.19 6.29 -38.39
N ASP A 235 13.77 5.03 -38.28
CA ASP A 235 12.72 4.59 -37.36
C ASP A 235 13.29 3.64 -36.31
N VAL A 236 13.70 4.22 -35.19
CA VAL A 236 14.24 3.50 -34.04
C VAL A 236 13.26 2.44 -33.51
N LEU A 237 11.96 2.72 -33.50
CA LEU A 237 10.99 1.79 -32.92
C LEU A 237 10.78 0.57 -33.82
N ALA A 238 10.67 0.78 -35.13
CA ALA A 238 10.56 -0.30 -36.09
C ALA A 238 11.84 -1.14 -36.15
N ALA A 239 13.02 -0.51 -36.13
CA ALA A 239 14.30 -1.20 -36.13
C ALA A 239 14.49 -2.08 -34.88
N VAL A 240 14.13 -1.55 -33.70
CA VAL A 240 14.18 -2.31 -32.44
C VAL A 240 13.19 -3.46 -32.42
N ALA A 241 11.97 -3.23 -32.91
CA ALA A 241 10.94 -4.27 -33.03
C ALA A 241 11.39 -5.40 -33.97
N ALA A 242 12.00 -5.06 -35.10
CA ALA A 242 12.52 -6.04 -36.06
C ALA A 242 13.70 -6.84 -35.50
N ASP A 243 14.65 -6.21 -34.81
CA ASP A 243 15.82 -6.90 -34.23
C ASP A 243 15.43 -7.83 -33.06
N LEU A 244 14.42 -7.43 -32.28
CA LEU A 244 13.91 -8.21 -31.15
C LEU A 244 12.85 -9.24 -31.56
N GLY A 245 12.27 -9.13 -32.75
CA GLY A 245 11.16 -9.98 -33.20
C GLY A 245 9.86 -9.77 -32.39
N VAL A 246 9.61 -8.53 -31.94
CA VAL A 246 8.50 -8.18 -31.03
C VAL A 246 7.60 -7.12 -31.65
N SER A 247 6.32 -7.07 -31.25
CA SER A 247 5.38 -6.04 -31.73
C SER A 247 5.86 -4.60 -31.43
N VAL A 248 5.78 -3.74 -32.44
CA VAL A 248 6.08 -2.29 -32.33
C VAL A 248 5.23 -1.62 -31.24
N GLU A 249 4.00 -2.09 -31.03
CA GLU A 249 3.10 -1.52 -30.00
C GLU A 249 3.60 -1.79 -28.58
N LEU A 250 4.17 -2.98 -28.33
CA LEU A 250 4.75 -3.31 -27.04
C LEU A 250 5.97 -2.42 -26.77
N ILE A 251 6.86 -2.27 -27.75
CA ILE A 251 8.03 -1.40 -27.65
C ILE A 251 7.60 0.05 -27.37
N ARG A 252 6.58 0.55 -28.07
CA ARG A 252 6.01 1.89 -27.85
C ARG A 252 5.47 2.05 -26.43
N LYS A 253 4.73 1.05 -25.93
CA LYS A 253 4.17 1.02 -24.57
C LYS A 253 5.24 0.93 -23.48
N MET A 254 6.34 0.22 -23.72
CA MET A 254 7.45 0.13 -22.77
C MET A 254 8.30 1.41 -22.77
N LYS A 255 8.50 2.05 -23.93
CA LYS A 255 9.26 3.31 -24.05
C LYS A 255 8.65 4.47 -23.27
N THR A 256 7.32 4.50 -23.10
CA THR A 256 6.63 5.53 -22.32
C THR A 256 6.80 5.37 -20.80
N ARG A 257 7.39 4.26 -20.33
CA ARG A 257 7.61 4.03 -18.89
C ARG A 257 8.72 4.98 -18.38
N PRO A 258 8.51 5.67 -17.24
CA PRO A 258 9.50 6.60 -16.67
C PRO A 258 10.86 5.95 -16.37
N SER A 259 10.86 4.67 -16.00
CA SER A 259 12.09 3.90 -15.73
C SER A 259 13.00 3.82 -16.96
N VAL A 260 12.42 3.56 -18.14
CA VAL A 260 13.14 3.46 -19.41
C VAL A 260 13.71 4.81 -19.81
N ASP A 261 12.93 5.88 -19.68
CA ASP A 261 13.37 7.24 -20.00
C ASP A 261 14.54 7.70 -19.13
N VAL A 262 14.45 7.48 -17.81
CA VAL A 262 15.54 7.77 -16.87
C VAL A 262 16.82 7.01 -17.23
N ALA A 263 16.70 5.72 -17.57
CA ALA A 263 17.85 4.91 -17.96
C ALA A 263 18.49 5.39 -19.28
N LEU A 264 17.68 5.76 -20.27
CA LEU A 264 18.19 6.36 -21.51
C LEU A 264 18.85 7.72 -21.24
N GLY A 265 18.29 8.54 -20.35
CA GLY A 265 18.90 9.80 -19.91
C GLY A 265 20.27 9.59 -19.27
N HIS A 266 20.40 8.59 -18.40
CA HIS A 266 21.70 8.19 -17.83
C HIS A 266 22.68 7.72 -18.91
N TRP A 267 22.22 6.93 -19.87
CA TRP A 267 23.07 6.48 -20.97
C TRP A 267 23.51 7.63 -21.88
N ARG A 268 22.64 8.58 -22.23
CA ARG A 268 23.02 9.76 -23.02
C ARG A 268 24.05 10.63 -22.30
N LYS A 269 23.91 10.80 -20.98
CA LYS A 269 24.77 11.68 -20.18
C LYS A 269 26.11 11.04 -19.79
N TYR A 270 26.09 9.77 -19.41
CA TYR A 270 27.25 9.09 -18.83
C TYR A 270 27.74 7.91 -19.66
N ARG A 271 27.11 7.63 -20.81
CA ARG A 271 27.35 6.42 -21.63
C ARG A 271 27.37 5.17 -20.77
N ARG A 272 26.40 5.04 -19.85
CA ARG A 272 26.30 3.91 -18.95
C ARG A 272 25.00 3.16 -19.14
N LEU A 273 25.10 1.86 -19.44
CA LEU A 273 23.95 0.99 -19.59
C LEU A 273 23.52 0.39 -18.24
N PRO A 274 22.23 0.06 -18.06
CA PRO A 274 21.75 -0.48 -16.80
C PRO A 274 22.31 -1.90 -16.57
N LYS A 275 22.79 -2.16 -15.34
CA LYS A 275 23.28 -3.50 -14.96
C LYS A 275 22.12 -4.42 -14.65
N LEU A 276 22.15 -5.64 -15.20
CA LEU A 276 21.26 -6.71 -14.74
C LEU A 276 21.79 -7.28 -13.43
N GLU A 277 20.90 -7.41 -12.45
CA GLU A 277 21.23 -8.14 -11.24
C GLU A 277 21.32 -9.60 -11.67
N ARG A 278 22.51 -10.19 -11.57
CA ARG A 278 22.61 -11.65 -11.53
C ARG A 278 21.76 -12.04 -10.34
N HIS A 279 20.61 -12.69 -10.56
CA HIS A 279 19.97 -13.41 -9.47
C HIS A 279 21.06 -14.28 -8.87
N ALA A 280 21.42 -13.99 -7.62
CA ALA A 280 22.30 -14.87 -6.88
C ALA A 280 21.66 -16.24 -6.99
N ARG A 281 22.28 -17.15 -7.77
CA ARG A 281 21.95 -18.56 -7.69
C ARG A 281 22.00 -18.85 -6.20
N LYS A 282 20.85 -19.20 -5.60
CA LYS A 282 20.84 -19.76 -4.25
C LYS A 282 21.92 -20.82 -4.28
N LYS A 283 22.98 -20.65 -3.48
CA LYS A 283 23.98 -21.70 -3.29
C LYS A 283 23.17 -22.95 -2.94
N GLU A 284 23.20 -23.95 -3.82
CA GLU A 284 22.74 -25.28 -3.43
C GLU A 284 23.60 -25.68 -2.23
N PRO A 285 23.01 -26.22 -1.16
CA PRO A 285 23.79 -26.71 -0.04
C PRO A 285 24.69 -27.83 -0.58
N GLU A 286 26.00 -27.66 -0.43
CA GLU A 286 26.97 -28.72 -0.70
C GLU A 286 26.59 -29.95 0.14
N SER A 287 26.37 -31.06 -0.55
CA SER A 287 26.08 -32.39 0.00
C SER A 287 27.33 -33.05 0.56
#